data_AF-A0A7M3Y1A3-F1
#
_entry.id   AF-A0A7M3Y1A3-F1
#
_cell.length_a   1.000
_cell.length_b   1.000
_cell.length_c   1.000
_cell.angle_alpha   90.00
_cell.angle_beta   90.00
_cell.angle_gamma   90.00
#
_symmetry.space_group_name_H-M   'P 1'
#
loop_
_entity.id
_entity.type
_entity.pdbx_description
1 polymer ?
#
loop_
_entity_poly.entity_id
_entity_poly.type
_entity_poly.pdbx_seq_one_letter_code
_entity_poly.pdbx_strand_id
1 'polypeptide(L)' 'SLAMWDMDDVMSLVHNGINVVGIGYTVYLGSEHEHEMLTEAATFIRQAHELGMLAVVWMYPRGQAVTDEKDPQLIAGAA' A
#
# COMPACT_ATOMS: atom_id res chain seq x y z
N SER A 1 4.98 0.50 12.68
CA SER A 1 4.08 -0.01 11.62
C SER A 1 2.66 0.25 12.02
N LEU A 2 1.86 0.73 11.08
CA LEU A 2 0.39 0.75 11.21
C LEU A 2 -0.18 -0.59 10.77
N ALA A 3 0.54 -1.35 9.93
CA ALA A 3 0.16 -2.71 9.57
C ALA A 3 0.24 -3.66 10.77
N MET A 4 -0.79 -4.50 10.91
CA MET A 4 -0.84 -5.57 11.91
C MET A 4 -0.08 -6.83 11.51
N TRP A 5 0.28 -6.96 10.24
CA TRP A 5 0.89 -8.15 9.63
C TRP A 5 2.10 -7.75 8.81
N ASP A 6 3.04 -8.66 8.65
CA ASP A 6 4.23 -8.47 7.82
C ASP A 6 4.34 -9.50 6.68
N MET A 7 5.46 -9.49 5.96
CA MET A 7 5.67 -10.42 4.84
C MET A 7 5.91 -11.86 5.29
N ASP A 8 6.35 -12.12 6.52
CA ASP A 8 6.54 -13.47 7.02
C ASP A 8 5.17 -14.15 7.23
N ASP A 9 4.16 -13.38 7.64
CA ASP A 9 2.76 -13.84 7.69
C ASP A 9 2.24 -14.23 6.29
N VAL A 10 2.51 -13.39 5.29
CA VAL A 10 2.14 -13.69 3.89
C VAL A 10 2.84 -14.95 3.40
N MET A 11 4.14 -15.10 3.67
CA MET A 11 4.89 -16.28 3.29
C MET A 11 4.42 -17.53 4.02
N SER A 12 3.93 -17.42 5.25
CA SER A 12 3.35 -18.55 5.98
C SER A 12 2.11 -19.11 5.26
N LEU A 13 1.28 -18.25 4.66
CA LEU A 13 0.14 -18.69 3.83
C LEU A 13 0.61 -19.45 2.58
N VAL A 14 1.65 -18.96 1.92
CA VAL A 14 2.25 -19.62 0.74
C VAL A 14 2.80 -21.00 1.11
N HIS A 15 3.55 -21.11 2.21
CA HIS A 15 4.07 -22.39 2.69
C HIS A 15 2.97 -23.38 3.05
N ASN A 16 1.81 -22.88 3.51
CA ASN A 16 0.62 -23.68 3.80
C ASN A 16 -0.18 -24.08 2.55
N GLY A 17 0.33 -23.78 1.34
CA GLY A 17 -0.24 -24.21 0.06
C GLY A 17 -1.24 -23.23 -0.55
N ILE A 18 -1.38 -22.02 0.00
CA ILE A 18 -2.22 -20.98 -0.60
C ILE A 18 -1.47 -20.31 -1.75
N ASN A 19 -2.09 -20.20 -2.92
CA ASN A 19 -1.51 -19.54 -4.07
C ASN A 19 -1.62 -18.01 -3.96
N VAL A 20 -0.76 -17.39 -3.16
CA VAL A 20 -0.64 -15.93 -3.06
C VAL A 20 0.30 -15.42 -4.15
N VAL A 21 -0.18 -14.53 -5.01
CA VAL A 21 0.58 -14.00 -6.17
C VAL A 21 1.04 -12.56 -5.99
N GLY A 22 0.61 -11.91 -4.91
CA GLY A 22 0.86 -10.49 -4.69
C GLY A 22 0.28 -9.97 -3.38
N ILE A 23 0.65 -8.73 -3.07
CA ILE A 23 0.13 -7.97 -1.93
C ILE A 23 -0.62 -6.72 -2.42
N GLY A 24 -1.46 -6.20 -1.53
CA GLY A 24 -2.23 -4.99 -1.72
C GLY A 24 -2.00 -4.01 -0.57
N TYR A 25 -1.79 -2.73 -0.87
CA TYR A 25 -1.66 -1.69 0.17
C TYR A 25 -2.49 -0.46 -0.17
N THR A 26 -3.10 0.17 0.81
CA THR A 26 -3.86 1.42 0.62
C THR A 26 -3.13 2.59 1.25
N VAL A 27 -2.96 3.67 0.50
CA VAL A 27 -2.39 4.93 0.96
C VAL A 27 -3.46 6.02 0.85
N TYR A 28 -3.67 6.76 1.93
CA TYR A 28 -4.51 7.96 1.90
C TYR A 28 -3.63 9.21 1.83
N LEU A 29 -3.57 9.81 0.64
CA LEU A 29 -2.83 11.05 0.41
C LEU A 29 -3.60 12.23 1.00
N GLY A 30 -2.92 13.15 1.68
CA GLY A 30 -3.49 14.26 2.44
C GLY A 30 -3.95 13.90 3.86
N SER A 31 -3.74 12.65 4.29
CA SER A 31 -3.90 12.22 5.68
C SER A 31 -2.73 12.74 6.54
N GLU A 32 -2.96 12.98 7.84
CA GLU A 32 -1.89 13.30 8.80
C GLU A 32 -0.84 12.18 8.89
N HIS A 33 -1.21 10.95 8.52
CA HIS A 33 -0.34 9.78 8.51
C HIS A 33 0.22 9.43 7.10
N GLU A 34 0.08 10.32 6.11
CA GLU A 34 0.51 10.05 4.73
C GLU A 34 1.96 9.55 4.66
N HIS A 35 2.89 10.23 5.34
CA HIS A 35 4.30 9.88 5.32
C HIS A 35 4.59 8.49 5.87
N GLU A 36 3.90 8.09 6.95
CA GLU A 36 4.03 6.77 7.54
C GLU A 36 3.51 5.70 6.59
N MET A 37 2.34 5.91 5.99
CA MET A 37 1.75 4.99 5.02
C MET A 37 2.62 4.83 3.77
N LEU A 38 3.20 5.90 3.24
CA LEU A 38 4.10 5.85 2.09
C LEU A 38 5.38 5.07 2.41
N THR A 39 5.97 5.30 3.59
CA THR A 39 7.18 4.58 4.03
C THR A 39 6.91 3.09 4.21
N GLU A 40 5.76 2.75 4.79
CA GLU A 40 5.33 1.36 4.99
C GLU A 40 5.03 0.67 3.64
N ALA A 41 4.28 1.33 2.75
CA ALA A 41 4.01 0.84 1.40
C ALA A 41 5.32 0.56 0.63
N ALA A 42 6.28 1.50 0.64
CA ALA A 42 7.57 1.32 -0.03
C ALA A 42 8.34 0.10 0.50
N THR A 43 8.29 -0.13 1.81
CA THR A 43 8.93 -1.29 2.44
C THR A 43 8.30 -2.60 1.98
N PHE A 44 6.96 -2.68 2.03
CA PHE A 44 6.24 -3.88 1.60
C PHE A 44 6.39 -4.17 0.10
N ILE A 45 6.34 -3.13 -0.74
CA ILE A 45 6.55 -3.27 -2.19
C ILE A 45 7.94 -3.85 -2.47
N ARG A 46 8.99 -3.33 -1.82
CA ARG A 46 10.35 -3.86 -1.97
C ARG A 46 10.41 -5.34 -1.60
N GLN A 47 9.88 -5.72 -0.43
CA GLN A 47 9.89 -7.11 0.03
C GLN A 47 9.08 -8.04 -0.88
N ALA A 48 7.91 -7.61 -1.35
CA ALA A 48 7.11 -8.36 -2.31
C ALA A 48 7.87 -8.60 -3.62
N HIS A 49 8.53 -7.56 -4.16
CA HIS A 49 9.36 -7.70 -5.36
C HIS A 49 10.57 -8.62 -5.15
N GLU A 50 11.23 -8.59 -3.98
CA GLU A 50 12.31 -9.52 -3.62
C GLU A 50 11.85 -10.98 -3.62
N LEU A 51 10.57 -11.22 -3.31
CA LEU A 51 9.92 -12.53 -3.32
C LEU A 51 9.29 -12.89 -4.68
N GLY A 52 9.43 -12.03 -5.70
CA GLY A 52 8.84 -12.24 -7.03
C GLY A 52 7.31 -12.08 -7.08
N MET A 53 6.72 -11.41 -6.09
CA MET A 53 5.29 -11.15 -5.97
C MET A 53 4.89 -9.81 -6.61
N LEU A 54 3.63 -9.71 -7.05
CA LEU A 54 3.04 -8.45 -7.48
C LEU A 54 2.75 -7.53 -6.28
N ALA A 55 2.85 -6.22 -6.46
CA ALA A 55 2.37 -5.24 -5.49
C ALA A 55 1.38 -4.29 -6.15
N VAL A 56 0.18 -4.18 -5.57
CA VAL A 56 -0.86 -3.23 -6.01
C VAL A 56 -1.07 -2.21 -4.91
N VAL A 57 -0.92 -0.93 -5.25
CA VAL A 57 -1.16 0.18 -4.32
C VAL A 57 -2.41 0.92 -4.74
N TRP A 58 -3.37 1.06 -3.82
CA TRP A 58 -4.49 1.98 -3.98
C TRP A 58 -4.13 3.30 -3.32
N MET A 59 -4.08 4.36 -4.12
CA MET A 59 -3.85 5.71 -3.63
C MET A 59 -5.17 6.47 -3.68
N TYR A 60 -5.67 6.86 -2.51
CA TYR A 60 -6.90 7.63 -2.37
C TYR A 60 -6.57 8.99 -1.77
N PRO A 61 -6.60 10.08 -2.54
CA PRO A 61 -6.47 11.42 -2.00
C PRO A 61 -7.66 11.73 -1.09
N ARG A 62 -7.43 11.63 0.21
CA ARG A 62 -8.44 11.79 1.27
C ARG A 62 -7.77 12.22 2.55
N GLY A 63 -8.21 13.35 3.09
CA GLY A 63 -7.77 13.86 4.38
C GLY A 63 -8.21 15.32 4.57
N GLN A 64 -7.91 15.91 5.72
CA GLN A 64 -8.27 17.31 6.02
C GLN A 64 -7.70 18.29 4.98
N ALA A 65 -6.56 17.95 4.37
CA ALA A 65 -5.91 18.74 3.34
C ALA A 65 -6.51 18.55 1.92
N VAL A 66 -7.46 17.64 1.74
CA VAL A 66 -8.11 17.33 0.46
C VAL A 66 -9.53 17.90 0.43
N THR A 67 -9.74 18.92 -0.38
CA THR A 67 -11.03 19.61 -0.49
C THR A 67 -11.96 19.01 -1.55
N ASP A 68 -11.41 18.39 -2.59
CA ASP A 68 -12.16 17.61 -3.59
C ASP A 68 -11.38 16.33 -3.96
N GLU A 69 -11.85 15.19 -3.45
CA GLU A 69 -11.25 13.87 -3.69
C GLU A 69 -11.30 13.43 -5.16
N LYS A 70 -12.12 14.08 -6.01
CA LYS A 70 -12.29 13.75 -7.43
C LYS A 70 -11.65 14.75 -8.37
N ASP A 71 -10.88 15.70 -7.84
CA ASP A 71 -10.17 16.68 -8.66
C ASP A 71 -9.20 15.95 -9.63
N PRO A 72 -9.24 16.24 -10.95
CA PRO A 72 -8.40 15.55 -11.93
C PRO A 72 -6.89 15.74 -11.70
N GLN A 73 -6.45 16.88 -11.17
CA GLN A 73 -5.03 17.11 -10.86
C GLN A 73 -4.62 16.31 -9.64
N LEU A 74 -5.50 16.21 -8.65
CA LEU A 74 -5.24 15.42 -7.45
C LEU A 74 -5.17 13.92 -7.76
N ILE A 75 -6.08 13.41 -8.59
CA ILE A 75 -6.05 12.03 -9.08
C ILE A 75 -4.77 11.77 -9.90
N ALA A 76 -4.37 12.71 -10.77
CA ALA A 76 -3.15 12.56 -11.56
C ALA A 76 -1.89 12.58 -10.70
N GLY A 77 -1.82 13.41 -9.64
CA GLY A 77 -0.70 13.43 -8.71
C GLY A 77 -0.61 12.20 -7.81
N ALA A 78 -1.71 11.46 -7.69
CA ALA A 78 -1.75 10.20 -6.96
C ALA A 78 -1.37 8.98 -7.80
N ALA A 79 -1.11 9.12 -9.10
CA ALA A 79 -0.75 8.03 -10.01
C ALA A 79 0.76 8.03 -10.31
#